data_AF-A0A352C9B2-F1
#
_entry.id   AF-A0A352C9B2-F1
#
_cell.length_a   1.000
_cell.length_b   1.000
_cell.length_c   1.000
_cell.angle_alpha   90.00
_cell.angle_beta   90.00
_cell.angle_gamma   90.00
#
_symmetry.space_group_name_H-M   'P 1'
#
loop_
_entity.id
_entity.type
_entity.pdbx_description
1 polymer ?
#
loop_
_entity_poly.entity_id
_entity_poly.type
_entity_poly.pdbx_seq_one_letter_code
_entity_poly.pdbx_strand_id
1 'polypeptide(L)'
;MRLITWSFKRQIIYILILALIFSFFGFLIIYPLFSKEPTCADNKRNGDETGVDCGGSCVKVCPAQASDVSVIWARAFKVIPGHYNAVAYLVNHNKNAAVQKVNYRFRFADAKNIYIGKREGSTFIPPGGNFAVFEPGIGIGYSVPVYVTFEFTEAPEWWQVPQIKLDQLKILISNIQLSDESTFPRLSAAIRNTSLFTIPDMNVIVILYDSSGNAISTSRTYLTKLAPLQNADINFTWQEPLPGPVVAKEIIPMYDVFSAKLE
;
A
#
# COMPACT_ATOMS: atom_id res chain seq x y z
N MET A 1 -23.53 -60.01 52.00
CA MET A 1 -23.91 -59.00 50.99
C MET A 1 -24.80 -57.97 51.70
N ARG A 2 -24.25 -56.85 52.20
CA ARG A 2 -25.03 -55.86 52.96
C ARG A 2 -25.91 -55.07 51.99
N LEU A 3 -27.23 -55.24 52.12
CA LEU A 3 -28.22 -54.46 51.39
C LEU A 3 -28.15 -53.00 51.85
N ILE A 4 -27.81 -52.11 50.91
CA ILE A 4 -27.75 -50.67 51.13
C ILE A 4 -29.14 -50.19 51.56
N THR A 5 -29.23 -49.51 52.71
CA THR A 5 -30.48 -48.96 53.24
C THR A 5 -31.00 -47.85 52.32
N TRP A 6 -32.33 -47.75 52.19
CA TRP A 6 -33.01 -46.82 51.28
C TRP A 6 -32.63 -45.34 51.52
N SER A 7 -32.37 -44.95 52.77
CA SER A 7 -31.90 -43.63 53.15
C SER A 7 -30.48 -43.33 52.64
N PHE A 8 -29.59 -44.32 52.64
CA PHE A 8 -28.21 -44.18 52.20
C PHE A 8 -28.12 -43.95 50.68
N LYS A 9 -29.01 -44.59 49.89
CA LYS A 9 -29.12 -44.32 48.43
C LYS A 9 -29.51 -42.86 48.14
N ARG A 10 -30.48 -42.29 48.87
CA ARG A 10 -30.89 -40.88 48.68
C ARG A 10 -29.81 -39.90 49.13
N GLN A 11 -29.10 -40.21 50.21
CA GLN A 11 -28.00 -39.38 50.71
C GLN A 11 -26.82 -39.31 49.73
N ILE A 12 -26.47 -40.43 49.09
CA ILE A 12 -25.49 -40.47 48.00
C ILE A 12 -25.98 -39.61 46.82
N ILE A 13 -27.24 -39.73 46.43
CA ILE A 13 -27.81 -38.93 45.33
C ILE A 13 -27.70 -37.42 45.63
N TYR A 14 -28.03 -36.96 46.83
CA TYR A 14 -27.92 -35.54 47.20
C TYR A 14 -26.48 -35.03 47.21
N ILE A 15 -25.52 -35.82 47.71
CA ILE A 15 -24.10 -35.46 47.70
C ILE A 15 -23.59 -35.39 46.26
N LEU A 16 -24.02 -36.29 45.38
CA LEU A 16 -23.62 -36.33 43.97
C LEU A 16 -24.17 -35.12 43.21
N ILE A 17 -25.42 -34.71 43.48
CA ILE A 17 -26.02 -33.49 42.93
C ILE A 17 -25.24 -32.26 43.41
N LEU A 18 -24.91 -32.17 44.71
CA LEU A 18 -24.15 -31.05 45.27
C LEU A 18 -22.74 -30.97 44.65
N ALA A 19 -22.06 -32.11 44.52
CA ALA A 19 -20.73 -32.19 43.89
C ALA A 19 -20.77 -31.79 42.40
N LEU A 20 -21.80 -32.19 41.66
CA LEU A 20 -22.02 -31.76 40.28
C LEU A 20 -22.23 -30.26 40.17
N ILE A 21 -23.00 -29.67 41.09
CA ILE A 21 -23.20 -28.21 41.16
C ILE A 21 -21.88 -27.49 41.42
N PHE A 22 -21.11 -27.91 42.43
CA PHE A 22 -19.79 -27.32 42.71
C PHE A 22 -18.80 -27.52 41.56
N SER A 23 -18.81 -28.69 40.91
CA SER A 23 -17.96 -28.93 39.74
C SER A 23 -18.37 -28.08 38.54
N PHE A 24 -19.66 -27.84 38.34
CA PHE A 24 -20.17 -26.96 37.28
C PHE A 24 -19.78 -25.50 37.53
N PHE A 25 -19.97 -24.98 38.74
CA PHE A 25 -19.53 -23.63 39.09
C PHE A 25 -18.00 -23.49 39.08
N GLY A 26 -17.27 -24.51 39.55
CA GLY A 26 -15.81 -24.56 39.47
C GLY A 26 -15.33 -24.56 38.02
N PHE A 27 -15.98 -25.34 37.14
CA PHE A 27 -15.71 -25.32 35.70
C PHE A 27 -15.97 -23.95 35.10
N LEU A 28 -17.11 -23.29 35.40
CA LEU A 28 -17.40 -21.95 34.92
C LEU A 28 -16.35 -20.90 35.34
N ILE A 29 -15.77 -21.04 36.53
CA ILE A 29 -14.73 -20.12 37.03
C ILE A 29 -13.35 -20.44 36.43
N ILE A 30 -13.01 -21.72 36.22
CA ILE A 30 -11.69 -22.16 35.73
C ILE A 30 -11.59 -22.13 34.21
N TYR A 31 -12.69 -22.37 33.49
CA TYR A 31 -12.76 -22.36 32.03
C TYR A 31 -12.12 -21.09 31.39
N PRO A 32 -12.43 -19.85 31.83
CA PRO A 32 -11.82 -18.65 31.26
C PRO A 32 -10.30 -18.54 31.51
N LEU A 33 -9.75 -19.21 32.52
CA LEU A 33 -8.31 -19.24 32.80
C LEU A 33 -7.52 -20.13 31.82
N PHE A 34 -8.18 -21.10 31.17
CA PHE A 34 -7.55 -22.03 30.23
C PHE A 34 -7.82 -21.66 28.75
N SER A 35 -8.89 -20.94 28.46
CA SER A 35 -9.17 -20.42 27.12
C SER A 35 -8.38 -19.14 26.88
N LYS A 36 -7.21 -19.25 26.25
CA LYS A 36 -6.46 -18.09 25.73
C LYS A 36 -7.25 -17.45 24.59
N GLU A 37 -7.35 -16.12 24.61
CA GLU A 37 -7.93 -15.38 23.49
C GLU A 37 -7.10 -15.61 22.22
N PRO A 38 -7.74 -15.75 21.04
CA PRO A 38 -7.04 -15.86 19.77
C PRO A 38 -6.20 -14.61 19.51
N THR A 39 -4.97 -14.78 19.01
CA THR A 39 -4.06 -13.67 18.74
C THR A 39 -3.36 -13.87 17.41
N CYS A 40 -3.26 -12.80 16.61
CA CYS A 40 -2.65 -12.81 15.27
C CYS A 40 -1.10 -12.88 15.26
N ALA A 41 -0.48 -13.47 16.28
CA ALA A 41 0.97 -13.55 16.42
C ALA A 41 1.44 -14.73 17.30
N ASP A 42 0.58 -15.75 17.53
CA ASP A 42 0.93 -16.91 18.36
C ASP A 42 1.35 -18.15 17.56
N ASN A 43 1.58 -17.99 16.26
CA ASN A 43 1.91 -19.04 15.29
C ASN A 43 0.88 -20.17 15.26
N LYS A 44 -0.38 -19.88 15.57
CA LYS A 44 -1.46 -20.87 15.54
C LYS A 44 -2.66 -20.31 14.81
N ARG A 45 -3.20 -21.12 13.92
CA ARG A 45 -4.52 -20.84 13.34
C ARG A 45 -5.61 -21.07 14.37
N ASN A 46 -6.14 -19.99 14.93
CA ASN A 46 -7.24 -20.00 15.91
C ASN A 46 -8.30 -18.94 15.55
N GLY A 47 -9.39 -18.86 16.31
CA GLY A 47 -10.43 -17.85 16.07
C GLY A 47 -11.05 -17.92 14.66
N ASP A 48 -11.05 -16.79 13.96
CA ASP A 48 -11.56 -16.62 12.60
C ASP A 48 -10.44 -16.52 11.53
N GLU A 49 -9.20 -16.88 11.89
CA GLU A 49 -8.06 -16.81 10.99
C GLU A 49 -8.18 -17.76 9.78
N THR A 50 -7.85 -17.24 8.61
CA THR A 50 -7.85 -18.01 7.36
C THR A 50 -6.51 -18.70 7.10
N GLY A 51 -5.43 -18.21 7.71
CA GLY A 51 -4.10 -18.82 7.73
C GLY A 51 -3.53 -18.84 9.14
N VAL A 52 -2.23 -19.06 9.30
CA VAL A 52 -1.55 -18.93 10.60
C VAL A 52 -1.23 -17.45 10.80
N ASP A 53 -1.77 -16.83 11.85
CA ASP A 53 -1.54 -15.41 12.19
C ASP A 53 -1.94 -14.43 11.06
N CYS A 54 -2.95 -14.79 10.23
CA CYS A 54 -3.39 -13.95 9.11
C CYS A 54 -4.84 -14.16 8.68
N GLY A 55 -5.41 -13.09 8.10
CA GLY A 55 -6.78 -13.00 7.63
C GLY A 55 -7.83 -13.06 8.76
N GLY A 56 -9.10 -13.10 8.39
CA GLY A 56 -10.19 -12.99 9.37
C GLY A 56 -10.17 -11.62 10.06
N SER A 57 -10.10 -11.61 11.39
CA SER A 57 -9.97 -10.39 12.20
C SER A 57 -8.54 -9.82 12.23
N CYS A 58 -7.55 -10.52 11.68
CA CYS A 58 -6.16 -10.07 11.66
C CYS A 58 -5.92 -8.99 10.61
N VAL A 59 -5.11 -7.98 10.98
CA VAL A 59 -4.71 -6.90 10.05
C VAL A 59 -3.77 -7.43 8.96
N LYS A 60 -3.01 -8.49 9.22
CA LYS A 60 -2.14 -9.11 8.22
C LYS A 60 -2.96 -9.94 7.24
N VAL A 61 -2.85 -9.64 5.95
CA VAL A 61 -3.51 -10.39 4.89
C VAL A 61 -2.69 -11.64 4.58
N CYS A 62 -3.35 -12.79 4.44
CA CYS A 62 -2.64 -14.02 4.07
C CYS A 62 -2.10 -13.93 2.63
N PRO A 63 -0.89 -14.43 2.33
CA PRO A 63 -0.33 -14.39 0.98
C PRO A 63 -1.23 -15.03 -0.09
N ALA A 64 -1.96 -16.09 0.26
CA ALA A 64 -2.88 -16.78 -0.64
C ALA A 64 -4.15 -15.97 -1.00
N GLN A 65 -4.46 -14.90 -0.26
CA GLN A 65 -5.60 -14.03 -0.52
C GLN A 65 -5.21 -12.76 -1.28
N ALA A 66 -3.92 -12.40 -1.25
CA ALA A 66 -3.42 -11.22 -1.92
C ALA A 66 -3.19 -11.50 -3.40
N SER A 67 -3.67 -10.62 -4.26
CA SER A 67 -3.37 -10.61 -5.68
C SER A 67 -2.03 -9.91 -5.94
N ASP A 68 -1.27 -10.42 -6.90
CA ASP A 68 -0.02 -9.77 -7.32
C ASP A 68 -0.27 -8.39 -7.93
N VAL A 69 0.67 -7.48 -7.72
CA VAL A 69 0.66 -6.16 -8.37
C VAL A 69 1.02 -6.32 -9.84
N SER A 70 0.23 -5.72 -10.73
CA SER A 70 0.54 -5.72 -12.15
C SER A 70 1.39 -4.52 -12.53
N VAL A 71 2.52 -4.76 -13.20
CA VAL A 71 3.34 -3.72 -13.84
C VAL A 71 2.77 -3.48 -15.24
N ILE A 72 2.11 -2.34 -15.45
CA ILE A 72 1.50 -2.02 -16.76
C ILE A 72 2.58 -1.59 -17.74
N TRP A 73 3.50 -0.73 -17.29
CA TRP A 73 4.66 -0.32 -18.06
C TRP A 73 5.74 0.29 -17.15
N ALA A 74 6.98 0.28 -17.60
CA ALA A 74 8.08 1.04 -17.02
C ALA A 74 8.85 1.75 -18.13
N ARG A 75 9.21 3.02 -17.91
CA ARG A 75 9.88 3.86 -18.91
C ARG A 75 10.89 4.79 -18.26
N ALA A 76 11.87 5.22 -19.06
CA ALA A 76 12.83 6.25 -18.70
C ALA A 76 12.59 7.50 -19.56
N PHE A 77 12.68 8.67 -18.94
CA PHE A 77 12.46 9.97 -19.55
C PHE A 77 13.71 10.81 -19.37
N LYS A 78 14.26 11.31 -20.49
CA LYS A 78 15.46 12.14 -20.48
C LYS A 78 15.16 13.46 -19.75
N VAL A 79 16.03 13.83 -18.82
CA VAL A 79 15.96 15.12 -18.12
C VAL A 79 16.92 16.10 -18.77
N ILE A 80 18.18 15.68 -18.88
CA ILE A 80 19.30 16.34 -19.56
C ILE A 80 20.19 15.24 -20.16
N PRO A 81 21.16 15.56 -21.03
CA PRO A 81 22.07 14.55 -21.56
C PRO A 81 22.70 13.70 -20.44
N GLY A 82 22.52 12.38 -20.55
CA GLY A 82 23.04 11.38 -19.62
C GLY A 82 22.30 11.19 -18.29
N HIS A 83 21.25 11.98 -18.01
CA HIS A 83 20.42 11.83 -16.81
C HIS A 83 18.96 11.60 -17.17
N TYR A 84 18.36 10.61 -16.53
CA TYR A 84 17.00 10.16 -16.81
C TYR A 84 16.19 10.03 -15.53
N ASN A 85 14.89 10.34 -15.60
CA ASN A 85 13.94 9.90 -14.60
C ASN A 85 13.38 8.54 -15.03
N ALA A 86 13.22 7.61 -14.11
CA ALA A 86 12.49 6.37 -14.38
C ALA A 86 11.16 6.37 -13.65
N VAL A 87 10.13 5.84 -14.31
CA VAL A 87 8.83 5.63 -13.68
C VAL A 87 8.26 4.29 -14.11
N ALA A 88 7.66 3.59 -13.15
CA ALA A 88 6.85 2.41 -13.38
C ALA A 88 5.40 2.74 -13.00
N TYR A 89 4.45 2.37 -13.86
CA TYR A 89 3.02 2.50 -13.63
C TYR A 89 2.46 1.12 -13.31
N LEU A 90 1.85 1.00 -12.14
CA LEU A 90 1.42 -0.26 -11.57
C LEU A 90 -0.04 -0.20 -11.13
N VAL A 91 -0.65 -1.38 -11.00
CA VAL A 91 -2.01 -1.53 -10.50
C VAL A 91 -2.02 -2.50 -9.33
N ASN A 92 -2.53 -2.03 -8.19
CA ASN A 92 -2.86 -2.87 -7.06
C ASN A 92 -4.32 -3.32 -7.20
N HIS A 93 -4.52 -4.63 -7.41
CA HIS A 93 -5.86 -5.23 -7.50
C HIS A 93 -6.52 -5.42 -6.12
N ASN A 94 -5.75 -5.33 -5.04
CA ASN A 94 -6.24 -5.50 -3.68
C ASN A 94 -6.85 -4.18 -3.17
N LYS A 95 -8.18 -4.07 -3.28
CA LYS A 95 -8.93 -2.85 -2.91
C LYS A 95 -8.63 -2.32 -1.50
N ASN A 96 -8.41 -3.24 -0.55
CA ASN A 96 -8.36 -2.93 0.88
C ASN A 96 -7.04 -3.35 1.51
N ALA A 97 -6.03 -3.68 0.71
CA ALA A 97 -4.73 -4.10 1.20
C ALA A 97 -3.64 -3.18 0.66
N ALA A 98 -2.74 -2.78 1.54
CA ALA A 98 -1.61 -1.93 1.25
C ALA A 98 -0.33 -2.55 1.82
N VAL A 99 0.82 -2.12 1.31
CA VAL A 99 2.13 -2.57 1.76
C VAL A 99 2.91 -1.36 2.24
N GLN A 100 3.38 -1.38 3.49
CA GLN A 100 4.11 -0.25 4.09
C GLN A 100 5.50 -0.04 3.47
N LYS A 101 6.16 -1.13 3.10
CA LYS A 101 7.49 -1.10 2.50
C LYS A 101 7.72 -2.35 1.66
N VAL A 102 8.23 -2.16 0.47
CA VAL A 102 8.71 -3.22 -0.42
C VAL A 102 9.88 -2.69 -1.25
N ASN A 103 10.92 -3.50 -1.35
CA ASN A 103 12.10 -3.22 -2.17
C ASN A 103 11.82 -3.54 -3.66
N TYR A 104 12.34 -2.69 -4.54
CA TYR A 104 12.19 -2.83 -5.98
C TYR A 104 13.50 -2.57 -6.72
N ARG A 105 13.51 -2.99 -7.99
CA ARG A 105 14.60 -2.75 -8.93
C ARG A 105 14.06 -2.32 -10.29
N PHE A 106 14.59 -1.20 -10.78
CA PHE A 106 14.61 -0.87 -12.19
C PHE A 106 15.87 -1.44 -12.85
N ARG A 107 15.72 -2.00 -14.05
CA ARG A 107 16.84 -2.35 -14.93
C ARG A 107 16.69 -1.62 -16.25
N PHE A 108 17.81 -1.15 -16.78
CA PHE A 108 17.90 -0.38 -18.01
C PHE A 108 18.70 -1.17 -19.04
N ALA A 109 18.21 -1.18 -20.27
CA ALA A 109 18.92 -1.71 -21.43
C ALA A 109 18.81 -0.78 -22.64
N ASP A 110 19.82 -0.83 -23.50
CA ASP A 110 19.88 0.00 -24.72
C ASP A 110 19.05 -0.59 -25.88
N ALA A 111 19.10 0.05 -27.05
CA ALA A 111 18.39 -0.41 -28.25
C ALA A 111 18.78 -1.83 -28.71
N LYS A 112 19.98 -2.30 -28.36
CA LYS A 112 20.50 -3.64 -28.66
C LYS A 112 20.16 -4.65 -27.55
N ASN A 113 19.33 -4.25 -26.58
CA ASN A 113 18.98 -5.01 -25.40
C ASN A 113 20.20 -5.36 -24.51
N ILE A 114 21.25 -4.53 -24.56
CA ILE A 114 22.42 -4.67 -23.70
C ILE A 114 22.13 -3.97 -22.38
N TYR A 115 22.38 -4.65 -21.27
CA TYR A 115 22.22 -4.09 -19.93
C TYR A 115 23.17 -2.88 -19.71
N ILE A 116 22.60 -1.73 -19.35
CA ILE A 116 23.35 -0.48 -19.13
C ILE A 116 23.32 -0.01 -17.67
N GLY A 117 22.48 -0.59 -16.82
CA GLY A 117 22.48 -0.28 -15.39
C GLY A 117 21.21 -0.72 -14.66
N LYS A 118 21.22 -0.49 -13.35
CA LYS A 118 20.07 -0.73 -12.47
C LYS A 118 19.93 0.39 -11.43
N ARG A 119 18.72 0.55 -10.92
CA ARG A 119 18.40 1.42 -9.78
C ARG A 119 17.55 0.62 -8.82
N GLU A 120 17.99 0.52 -7.56
CA GLU A 120 17.28 -0.18 -6.50
C GLU A 120 16.79 0.83 -5.46
N GLY A 121 15.64 0.57 -4.87
CA GLY A 121 15.00 1.45 -3.91
C GLY A 121 13.91 0.73 -3.12
N SER A 122 13.19 1.48 -2.28
CA SER A 122 12.04 0.97 -1.54
C SER A 122 10.85 1.90 -1.70
N THR A 123 9.66 1.34 -1.80
CA THR A 123 8.40 2.09 -1.89
C THR A 123 7.32 1.41 -1.04
N PHE A 124 6.15 2.03 -0.94
CA PHE A 124 4.95 1.43 -0.40
C PHE A 124 3.97 1.14 -1.55
N ILE A 125 3.01 0.25 -1.33
CA ILE A 125 1.93 -0.01 -2.28
C ILE A 125 0.63 0.56 -1.68
N PRO A 126 0.01 1.58 -2.31
CA PRO A 126 -1.24 2.14 -1.82
C PRO A 126 -2.40 1.13 -1.96
N PRO A 127 -3.49 1.30 -1.19
CA PRO A 127 -4.63 0.40 -1.23
C PRO A 127 -5.42 0.58 -2.53
N GLY A 128 -5.45 -0.47 -3.35
CA GLY A 128 -6.18 -0.52 -4.61
C GLY A 128 -5.72 0.50 -5.67
N GLY A 129 -6.17 0.26 -6.90
CA GLY A 129 -6.07 1.23 -7.99
C GLY A 129 -4.65 1.39 -8.56
N ASN A 130 -4.48 2.47 -9.31
CA ASN A 130 -3.28 2.73 -10.07
C ASN A 130 -2.31 3.59 -9.26
N PHE A 131 -1.03 3.29 -9.36
CA PHE A 131 0.01 4.04 -8.67
C PHE A 131 1.30 4.04 -9.48
N ALA A 132 2.22 4.93 -9.11
CA ALA A 132 3.49 5.06 -9.81
C ALA A 132 4.68 5.05 -8.85
N VAL A 133 5.76 4.38 -9.26
CA VAL A 133 7.05 4.41 -8.57
C VAL A 133 8.00 5.25 -9.42
N PHE A 134 8.60 6.29 -8.83
CA PHE A 134 9.41 7.27 -9.53
C PHE A 134 10.81 7.38 -8.93
N GLU A 135 11.81 7.33 -9.80
CA GLU A 135 13.23 7.50 -9.48
C GLU A 135 13.82 8.68 -10.27
N PRO A 136 14.26 9.76 -9.59
CA PRO A 136 14.86 10.90 -10.26
C PRO A 136 16.33 10.70 -10.63
N GLY A 137 16.77 11.40 -11.68
CA GLY A 137 18.18 11.76 -11.87
C GLY A 137 19.15 10.58 -12.00
N ILE A 138 18.70 9.48 -12.61
CA ILE A 138 19.51 8.30 -12.85
C ILE A 138 20.56 8.64 -13.91
N GLY A 139 21.84 8.62 -13.51
CA GLY A 139 22.97 8.83 -14.41
C GLY A 139 23.30 7.55 -15.18
N ILE A 140 23.09 7.57 -16.50
CA ILE A 140 23.36 6.43 -17.41
C ILE A 140 24.49 6.79 -18.41
N GLY A 141 25.22 7.89 -18.14
CA GLY A 141 26.35 8.33 -18.96
C GLY A 141 25.96 8.63 -20.40
N TYR A 142 26.64 8.00 -21.37
CA TYR A 142 26.37 8.19 -22.80
C TYR A 142 25.35 7.21 -23.38
N SER A 143 24.85 6.27 -22.56
CA SER A 143 23.89 5.28 -23.04
C SER A 143 22.46 5.81 -23.02
N VAL A 144 21.64 5.35 -23.96
CA VAL A 144 20.21 5.70 -24.03
C VAL A 144 19.39 4.49 -23.58
N PRO A 145 18.65 4.59 -22.46
CA PRO A 145 17.75 3.52 -22.01
C PRO A 145 16.56 3.43 -22.96
N VAL A 146 16.47 2.33 -23.71
CA VAL A 146 15.33 2.04 -24.59
C VAL A 146 14.37 1.07 -23.92
N TYR A 147 14.90 0.06 -23.23
CA TYR A 147 14.09 -0.88 -22.46
C TYR A 147 14.28 -0.63 -20.97
N VAL A 148 13.17 -0.56 -20.26
CA VAL A 148 13.13 -0.42 -18.81
C VAL A 148 12.24 -1.51 -18.25
N THR A 149 12.77 -2.27 -17.30
CA THR A 149 11.99 -3.28 -16.57
C THR A 149 11.91 -2.89 -15.11
N PHE A 150 10.77 -3.16 -14.49
CA PHE A 150 10.55 -2.96 -13.07
C PHE A 150 10.14 -4.29 -12.43
N GLU A 151 10.73 -4.61 -11.29
CA GLU A 151 10.38 -5.79 -10.50
C GLU A 151 10.49 -5.50 -9.00
N PHE A 152 9.64 -6.12 -8.20
CA PHE A 152 9.85 -6.19 -6.75
C PHE A 152 10.93 -7.22 -6.45
N THR A 153 11.87 -6.90 -5.56
CA THR A 153 12.98 -7.81 -5.20
C THR A 153 12.64 -8.74 -4.03
N GLU A 154 11.50 -8.51 -3.39
CA GLU A 154 10.97 -9.29 -2.28
C GLU A 154 9.45 -9.41 -2.40
N ALA A 155 8.87 -10.41 -1.73
CA ALA A 155 7.43 -10.57 -1.69
C ALA A 155 6.79 -9.46 -0.83
N PRO A 156 5.79 -8.72 -1.35
CA PRO A 156 5.13 -7.68 -0.57
C PRO A 156 4.37 -8.25 0.64
N GLU A 157 4.53 -7.62 1.80
CA GLU A 157 3.75 -7.94 2.99
C GLU A 157 2.47 -7.10 3.04
N TRP A 158 1.33 -7.76 2.90
CA TRP A 158 0.04 -7.11 2.78
C TRP A 158 -0.65 -6.89 4.13
N TRP A 159 -1.13 -5.66 4.33
CA TRP A 159 -1.84 -5.23 5.52
C TRP A 159 -3.20 -4.67 5.13
N GLN A 160 -4.23 -5.11 5.84
CA GLN A 160 -5.60 -4.69 5.63
C GLN A 160 -5.81 -3.26 6.12
N VAL A 161 -6.46 -2.46 5.29
CA VAL A 161 -6.83 -1.08 5.59
C VAL A 161 -8.34 -1.02 5.82
N PRO A 162 -8.81 -0.51 6.97
CA PRO A 162 -10.23 -0.37 7.23
C PRO A 162 -10.94 0.46 6.15
N GLN A 163 -12.08 -0.02 5.65
CA GLN A 163 -12.85 0.69 4.62
C GLN A 163 -13.23 2.11 5.01
N ILE A 164 -13.62 2.30 6.26
CA ILE A 164 -13.95 3.62 6.81
C ILE A 164 -12.78 4.60 6.62
N LYS A 165 -11.53 4.14 6.80
CA LYS A 165 -10.35 4.98 6.59
C LYS A 165 -10.18 5.35 5.11
N LEU A 166 -10.38 4.40 4.19
CA LEU A 166 -10.28 4.66 2.75
C LEU A 166 -11.37 5.62 2.25
N ASP A 167 -12.59 5.48 2.75
CA ASP A 167 -13.71 6.34 2.36
C ASP A 167 -13.56 7.80 2.81
N GLN A 168 -12.88 7.99 3.95
CA GLN A 168 -12.59 9.31 4.52
C GLN A 168 -11.36 9.96 3.91
N LEU A 169 -10.29 9.19 3.68
CA LEU A 169 -9.00 9.71 3.22
C LEU A 169 -9.03 9.97 1.71
N LYS A 170 -9.54 11.16 1.35
CA LYS A 170 -9.70 11.62 -0.03
C LYS A 170 -8.84 12.84 -0.31
N ILE A 171 -8.16 12.80 -1.45
CA ILE A 171 -7.36 13.90 -1.99
C ILE A 171 -7.96 14.30 -3.33
N LEU A 172 -8.14 15.60 -3.53
CA LEU A 172 -8.61 16.16 -4.78
C LEU A 172 -7.49 16.95 -5.45
N ILE A 173 -7.42 16.84 -6.77
CA ILE A 173 -6.52 17.62 -7.62
C ILE A 173 -7.39 18.50 -8.51
N SER A 174 -7.02 19.77 -8.62
CA SER A 174 -7.77 20.77 -9.38
C SER A 174 -6.83 21.81 -10.00
N ASN A 175 -7.37 22.67 -10.86
CA ASN A 175 -6.65 23.80 -11.47
C ASN A 175 -5.34 23.40 -12.16
N ILE A 176 -5.35 22.27 -12.89
CA ILE A 176 -4.17 21.78 -13.62
C ILE A 176 -3.90 22.69 -14.82
N GLN A 177 -2.76 23.38 -14.82
CA GLN A 177 -2.33 24.28 -15.87
C GLN A 177 -0.91 23.90 -16.31
N LEU A 178 -0.71 23.75 -17.61
CA LEU A 178 0.59 23.49 -18.22
C LEU A 178 0.94 24.71 -19.09
N SER A 179 2.14 25.26 -18.89
CA SER A 179 2.67 26.38 -19.68
C SER A 179 4.06 26.03 -20.23
N ASP A 180 4.50 26.83 -21.21
CA ASP A 180 5.89 26.86 -21.69
C ASP A 180 6.41 25.52 -22.25
N GLU A 181 5.52 24.72 -22.88
CA GLU A 181 5.81 23.37 -23.38
C GLU A 181 7.02 23.29 -24.33
N SER A 182 7.28 24.36 -25.08
CA SER A 182 8.36 24.44 -26.08
C SER A 182 9.67 25.07 -25.55
N THR A 183 9.72 25.50 -24.29
CA THR A 183 10.92 26.12 -23.69
C THR A 183 11.30 25.43 -22.38
N PHE A 184 10.80 25.92 -21.25
CA PHE A 184 11.00 25.36 -19.92
C PHE A 184 9.62 25.02 -19.33
N PRO A 185 9.08 23.84 -19.64
CA PRO A 185 7.71 23.49 -19.29
C PRO A 185 7.49 23.59 -17.79
N ARG A 186 6.32 24.11 -17.42
CA ARG A 186 5.87 24.18 -16.02
C ARG A 186 4.43 23.72 -15.93
N LEU A 187 4.17 22.84 -14.98
CA LEU A 187 2.81 22.44 -14.62
C LEU A 187 2.53 22.89 -13.19
N SER A 188 1.44 23.63 -13.01
CA SER A 188 0.88 23.97 -11.70
C SER A 188 -0.45 23.23 -11.50
N ALA A 189 -0.73 22.86 -10.25
CA ALA A 189 -2.01 22.31 -9.84
C ALA A 189 -2.26 22.61 -8.36
N ALA A 190 -3.51 22.56 -7.93
CA ALA A 190 -3.89 22.63 -6.53
C ALA A 190 -4.25 21.23 -6.02
N ILE A 191 -3.65 20.82 -4.91
CA ILE A 191 -3.96 19.60 -4.19
C ILE A 191 -4.71 19.93 -2.90
N ARG A 192 -5.83 19.25 -2.66
CA ARG A 192 -6.70 19.46 -1.51
C ARG A 192 -6.89 18.18 -0.75
N ASN A 193 -6.60 18.20 0.54
CA ASN A 193 -7.04 17.16 1.45
C ASN A 193 -8.49 17.44 1.84
N THR A 194 -9.42 16.53 1.56
CA THR A 194 -10.82 16.68 1.99
C THR A 194 -11.12 15.92 3.28
N SER A 195 -10.13 15.25 3.84
CA SER A 195 -10.25 14.44 5.04
C SER A 195 -9.81 15.19 6.30
N LEU A 196 -10.10 14.59 7.46
CA LEU A 196 -9.60 15.03 8.77
C LEU A 196 -8.23 14.43 9.13
N PHE A 197 -7.62 13.67 8.22
CA PHE A 197 -6.31 13.08 8.45
C PHE A 197 -5.20 14.07 8.09
N THR A 198 -4.17 14.13 8.91
CA THR A 198 -2.87 14.66 8.50
C THR A 198 -2.15 13.61 7.67
N ILE A 199 -1.71 14.00 6.47
CA ILE A 199 -0.96 13.14 5.54
C ILE A 199 0.49 13.62 5.48
N PRO A 200 1.44 12.90 6.08
CA PRO A 200 2.87 13.23 5.99
C PRO A 200 3.48 12.71 4.68
N ASP A 201 4.62 13.31 4.32
CA ASP A 201 5.59 12.80 3.34
C ASP A 201 4.98 12.31 2.03
N MET A 202 4.27 13.22 1.35
CA MET A 202 3.57 12.94 0.12
C MET A 202 4.46 13.24 -1.09
N ASN A 203 4.72 12.21 -1.89
CA ASN A 203 5.27 12.37 -3.22
C ASN A 203 4.11 12.58 -4.18
N VAL A 204 4.17 13.59 -5.04
CA VAL A 204 3.18 13.77 -6.10
C VAL A 204 3.89 13.60 -7.42
N ILE A 205 3.43 12.64 -8.23
CA ILE A 205 4.02 12.30 -9.53
C ILE A 205 3.08 12.79 -10.61
N VAL A 206 3.62 13.41 -11.66
CA VAL A 206 2.86 13.76 -12.85
C VAL A 206 3.35 12.95 -14.04
N ILE A 207 2.42 12.46 -14.85
CA ILE A 207 2.68 11.77 -16.11
C ILE A 207 1.92 12.52 -17.21
N LEU A 208 2.64 12.90 -18.25
CA LEU A 208 2.12 13.61 -19.42
C LEU A 208 1.97 12.63 -20.58
N TYR A 209 0.83 12.69 -21.26
CA TYR A 209 0.49 11.78 -22.34
C TYR A 209 0.23 12.52 -23.66
N ASP A 210 0.62 11.89 -24.77
CA ASP A 210 0.30 12.34 -26.12
C ASP A 210 -1.12 11.92 -26.56
N SER A 211 -1.49 12.28 -27.80
CA SER A 211 -2.77 11.91 -28.42
C SER A 211 -2.97 10.42 -28.64
N SER A 212 -1.91 9.63 -28.60
CA SER A 212 -1.95 8.17 -28.74
C SER A 212 -2.02 7.45 -27.38
N GLY A 213 -2.05 8.21 -26.27
CA GLY A 213 -2.04 7.66 -24.92
C GLY A 213 -0.66 7.19 -24.45
N ASN A 214 0.43 7.53 -25.15
CA ASN A 214 1.77 7.21 -24.70
C ASN A 214 2.24 8.23 -23.66
N ALA A 215 2.82 7.73 -22.57
CA ALA A 215 3.55 8.59 -21.64
C ALA A 215 4.78 9.17 -22.33
N ILE A 216 4.85 10.51 -22.41
CA ILE A 216 5.92 11.26 -23.11
C ILE A 216 6.86 11.99 -22.16
N SER A 217 6.42 12.32 -20.94
CA SER A 217 7.27 12.92 -19.92
C SER A 217 6.70 12.74 -18.52
N THR A 218 7.54 12.89 -17.51
CA THR A 218 7.16 12.80 -16.09
C THR A 218 7.96 13.76 -15.23
N SER A 219 7.39 14.15 -14.10
CA SER A 219 8.07 14.90 -13.06
C SER A 219 7.50 14.51 -11.69
N ARG A 220 8.21 14.89 -10.62
CA ARG A 220 7.79 14.64 -9.25
C ARG A 220 8.01 15.90 -8.41
N THR A 221 7.07 16.17 -7.53
CA THR A 221 7.22 17.14 -6.45
C THR A 221 6.94 16.49 -5.10
N TYR A 222 7.32 17.15 -4.02
CA TYR A 222 7.25 16.61 -2.67
C TYR A 222 6.57 17.60 -1.73
N LEU A 223 5.66 17.09 -0.90
CA LEU A 223 5.02 17.81 0.17
C LEU A 223 5.32 17.12 1.50
N THR A 224 5.94 17.85 2.42
CA THR A 224 6.30 17.32 3.74
C THR A 224 5.06 16.94 4.57
N LYS A 225 3.99 17.74 4.48
CA LYS A 225 2.73 17.49 5.18
C LYS A 225 1.59 18.15 4.42
N LEU A 226 0.45 17.48 4.38
CA LEU A 226 -0.83 18.05 3.99
C LEU A 226 -1.80 17.90 5.17
N ALA A 227 -2.12 19.02 5.81
CA ALA A 227 -2.98 19.07 6.99
C ALA A 227 -4.45 18.80 6.64
N PRO A 228 -5.32 18.54 7.64
CA PRO A 228 -6.75 18.35 7.44
C PRO A 228 -7.37 19.52 6.68
N LEU A 229 -8.24 19.23 5.71
CA LEU A 229 -8.99 20.22 4.93
C LEU A 229 -8.12 21.26 4.17
N GLN A 230 -6.79 21.08 4.15
CA GLN A 230 -5.85 22.04 3.59
C GLN A 230 -5.82 21.98 2.06
N ASN A 231 -5.68 23.15 1.45
CA ASN A 231 -5.31 23.31 0.05
C ASN A 231 -3.82 23.69 -0.03
N ALA A 232 -3.09 23.08 -0.95
CA ALA A 232 -1.71 23.42 -1.25
C ALA A 232 -1.50 23.52 -2.77
N ASP A 233 -0.63 24.43 -3.20
CA ASP A 233 -0.23 24.53 -4.59
C ASP A 233 1.00 23.65 -4.83
N ILE A 234 0.94 22.87 -5.91
CA ILE A 234 2.03 21.99 -6.34
C ILE A 234 2.50 22.41 -7.73
N ASN A 235 3.82 22.36 -7.91
CA ASN A 235 4.46 22.77 -9.15
C ASN A 235 5.45 21.70 -9.60
N PHE A 236 5.49 21.51 -10.92
CA PHE A 236 6.38 20.60 -11.62
C PHE A 236 7.09 21.36 -12.73
N THR A 237 8.37 21.05 -12.93
CA THR A 237 9.21 21.75 -13.90
C THR A 237 10.01 20.76 -14.72
N TRP A 238 10.26 21.12 -15.98
CA TRP A 238 11.14 20.40 -16.90
C TRP A 238 12.28 21.32 -17.36
N GLN A 239 13.47 20.74 -17.51
CA GLN A 239 14.68 21.47 -17.91
C GLN A 239 14.85 21.55 -19.43
N GLU A 240 14.17 20.68 -20.18
CA GLU A 240 14.16 20.65 -21.65
C GLU A 240 12.70 20.76 -22.14
N PRO A 241 12.48 21.22 -23.39
CA PRO A 241 11.17 21.21 -24.03
C PRO A 241 10.54 19.81 -24.05
N LEU A 242 9.21 19.75 -24.05
CA LEU A 242 8.51 18.47 -24.17
C LEU A 242 8.71 17.88 -25.57
N PRO A 243 8.85 16.55 -25.69
CA PRO A 243 9.13 15.90 -26.97
C PRO A 243 7.96 15.95 -27.97
N GLY A 244 6.76 16.33 -27.50
CA GLY A 244 5.55 16.43 -28.31
C GLY A 244 4.41 17.11 -27.55
N PRO A 245 3.27 17.35 -28.22
CA PRO A 245 2.12 18.02 -27.62
C PRO A 245 1.47 17.16 -26.52
N VAL A 246 1.12 17.79 -25.40
CA VAL A 246 0.46 17.10 -24.27
C VAL A 246 -1.05 17.18 -24.41
N VAL A 247 -1.72 16.02 -24.44
CA VAL A 247 -3.18 15.93 -24.52
C VAL A 247 -3.80 15.59 -23.16
N ALA A 248 -3.15 14.74 -22.36
CA ALA A 248 -3.63 14.38 -21.03
C ALA A 248 -2.54 14.54 -19.97
N LYS A 249 -2.97 14.91 -18.76
CA LYS A 249 -2.12 15.10 -17.58
C LYS A 249 -2.71 14.27 -16.44
N GLU A 250 -1.94 13.31 -15.94
CA GLU A 250 -2.32 12.50 -14.79
C GLU A 250 -1.42 12.87 -13.62
N ILE A 251 -2.01 13.20 -12.48
CA ILE A 251 -1.30 13.52 -11.25
C ILE A 251 -1.67 12.48 -10.21
N ILE A 252 -0.66 11.82 -9.65
CA ILE A 252 -0.79 10.67 -8.76
C ILE A 252 -0.15 11.04 -7.42
N PRO A 253 -0.96 11.36 -6.39
CA PRO A 253 -0.49 11.52 -5.03
C PRO A 253 -0.13 10.16 -4.45
N MET A 254 1.12 10.02 -4.03
CA MET A 254 1.69 8.85 -3.37
C MET A 254 1.97 9.21 -1.92
N TYR A 255 1.27 8.55 -1.00
CA TYR A 255 1.49 8.64 0.45
C TYR A 255 1.20 7.30 1.12
N ASP A 256 1.86 7.04 2.25
CA ASP A 256 1.59 5.85 3.06
C ASP A 256 0.29 6.03 3.87
N VAL A 257 -0.69 5.20 3.58
CA VAL A 257 -2.00 5.20 4.25
C VAL A 257 -1.90 4.88 5.74
N PHE A 258 -0.88 4.13 6.18
CA PHE A 258 -0.69 3.79 7.59
C PHE A 258 -0.10 4.96 8.39
N SER A 259 0.73 5.78 7.74
CA SER A 259 1.31 7.00 8.33
C SER A 259 0.31 8.15 8.51
N ALA A 260 -0.82 8.13 7.79
CA ALA A 260 -1.87 9.14 7.94
C ALA A 260 -2.63 9.00 9.28
N LYS A 261 -2.68 10.08 10.07
CA LYS A 261 -3.26 10.11 11.42
C LYS A 261 -4.43 11.08 11.49
N LEU A 262 -5.49 10.68 12.20
CA LEU A 262 -6.61 11.57 12.52
C LEU A 262 -6.11 12.63 13.52
N GLU A 263 -6.41 13.89 13.27
CA GLU A 263 -6.26 14.98 14.26
C GLU A 263 -7.54 15.16 15.07
#